data_AF-A0A7S0Q1N6-F1
#
_entry.id   AF-A0A7S0Q1N6-F1
#
_cell.length_a   1.000
_cell.length_b   1.000
_cell.length_c   1.000
_cell.angle_alpha   90.00
_cell.angle_beta   90.00
_cell.angle_gamma   90.00
#
_symmetry.space_group_name_H-M   'P 1'
#
loop_
_entity.id
_entity.type
_entity.pdbx_description
1 polymer ?
#
loop_
_entity_poly.entity_id
_entity_poly.type
_entity_poly.pdbx_seq_one_letter_code
_entity_poly.pdbx_strand_id
1 'polypeptide(L)'
;QLSRERWWMLHEQARRWPGAIVASVWLLLRDPTPEVDAELRGRVTVAPLKTAKLAQYPINALRNTAIRAVKTSHFFVCDVDLWPSLELHTELAALDPSFWGSPQTALVIAAFTLD
;
A
#
# COMPACT_ATOMS: atom_id res chain seq x y z
N GLN A 1 0.65 -0.26 4.97
CA GLN A 1 1.00 0.65 6.08
C GLN A 1 2.17 0.02 6.81
N LEU A 2 3.24 0.76 7.14
CA LEU A 2 4.42 0.11 7.72
C LEU A 2 5.22 1.00 8.66
N SER A 3 5.94 0.34 9.56
CA SER A 3 7.04 0.87 10.35
C SER A 3 8.37 0.71 9.60
N ARG A 4 9.43 1.35 10.09
CA ARG A 4 10.73 1.37 9.41
C ARG A 4 11.34 -0.02 9.27
N GLU A 5 11.20 -0.89 10.27
CA GLU A 5 11.71 -2.26 10.25
C GLU A 5 11.04 -3.14 9.18
N ARG A 6 9.86 -2.76 8.69
CA ARG A 6 9.13 -3.47 7.65
C ARG A 6 9.34 -2.87 6.25
N TRP A 7 10.25 -1.90 6.10
CA TRP A 7 10.49 -1.21 4.82
C TRP A 7 10.85 -2.16 3.69
N TRP A 8 11.67 -3.18 3.97
CA TRP A 8 12.07 -4.18 2.97
C TRP A 8 10.88 -4.93 2.34
N MET A 9 9.75 -5.08 3.06
CA MET A 9 8.54 -5.74 2.55
C MET A 9 7.87 -4.94 1.42
N LEU A 10 8.17 -3.64 1.31
CA LEU A 10 7.70 -2.81 0.20
C LEU A 10 8.22 -3.33 -1.15
N HIS A 11 9.43 -3.91 -1.20
CA HIS A 11 9.98 -4.49 -2.43
C HIS A 11 9.18 -5.73 -2.85
N GLU A 12 8.78 -6.56 -1.89
CA GLU A 12 7.96 -7.75 -2.15
C GLU A 12 6.56 -7.36 -2.65
N GLN A 13 5.98 -6.28 -2.11
CA GLN A 13 4.75 -5.70 -2.64
C GLN A 13 4.94 -5.14 -4.05
N ALA A 14 6.01 -4.37 -4.29
CA ALA A 14 6.29 -3.78 -5.60
C ALA A 14 6.61 -4.80 -6.70
N ARG A 15 7.12 -5.99 -6.33
CA ARG A 15 7.32 -7.11 -7.25
C ARG A 15 5.99 -7.70 -7.73
N ARG A 16 4.98 -7.74 -6.87
CA ARG A 16 3.66 -8.33 -7.16
C ARG A 16 2.66 -7.34 -7.74
N TRP A 17 2.84 -6.06 -7.44
CA TRP A 17 1.96 -5.00 -7.91
C TRP A 17 2.69 -4.06 -8.86
N PRO A 18 2.57 -4.21 -10.20
CA PRO A 18 3.27 -3.37 -11.18
C PRO A 18 2.80 -1.90 -11.16
N GLY A 19 1.60 -1.63 -10.64
CA GLY A 19 1.00 -0.29 -10.58
C GLY A 19 1.60 0.63 -9.51
N ALA A 20 0.94 1.79 -9.34
CA ALA A 20 1.29 2.76 -8.31
C ALA A 20 1.01 2.22 -6.90
N ILE A 21 1.88 2.57 -5.95
CA ILE A 21 1.80 2.15 -4.54
C ILE A 21 1.86 3.39 -3.66
N VAL A 22 0.98 3.46 -2.66
CA VAL A 22 1.08 4.46 -1.59
C VAL A 22 1.47 3.77 -0.29
N ALA A 23 2.65 4.12 0.22
CA ALA A 23 3.19 3.60 1.46
C ALA A 23 3.01 4.63 2.59
N SER A 24 2.02 4.43 3.46
CA SER A 24 1.91 5.25 4.68
C SER A 24 2.88 4.77 5.76
N VAL A 25 3.67 5.69 6.29
CA VAL A 25 4.71 5.39 7.29
C VAL A 25 4.46 6.20 8.56
N TRP A 26 4.47 5.54 9.72
CA TRP A 26 4.37 6.22 11.01
C TRP A 26 5.75 6.57 11.53
N LEU A 27 5.98 7.85 11.82
CA LEU A 27 7.30 8.39 12.17
C LEU A 27 7.20 9.34 13.35
N LEU A 28 8.27 9.46 14.14
CA LEU A 28 8.37 10.59 15.07
C LEU A 28 8.67 11.88 14.30
N LEU A 29 8.27 13.02 14.85
CA LEU A 29 8.50 14.34 14.23
C LEU A 29 9.98 14.56 13.87
N ARG A 30 10.88 14.09 14.74
CA ARG A 30 12.34 14.15 14.57
C ARG A 30 12.88 13.23 13.48
N ASP A 31 12.14 12.19 13.11
CA ASP A 31 12.63 11.20 12.16
C ASP A 31 12.43 11.71 10.73
N PRO A 32 13.42 11.52 9.84
CA PRO A 32 13.28 11.83 8.44
C PRO A 32 12.28 10.87 7.77
N THR A 33 11.60 11.36 6.74
CA THR A 33 10.80 10.48 5.87
C THR A 33 11.76 9.55 5.11
N PRO A 34 11.51 8.23 5.09
CA PRO A 34 12.33 7.30 4.31
C PRO A 34 12.37 7.70 2.84
N GLU A 35 13.55 7.62 2.25
CA GLU A 35 13.69 7.72 0.79
C GLU A 35 13.27 6.41 0.14
N VAL A 36 12.76 6.51 -1.09
CA VAL A 36 12.40 5.37 -1.91
C VAL A 36 13.62 4.94 -2.72
N ASP A 37 13.94 3.66 -2.64
CA ASP A 37 15.00 3.00 -3.41
C ASP A 37 14.84 3.28 -4.90
N ALA A 38 15.96 3.36 -5.62
CA ALA A 38 16.02 3.91 -6.98
C ALA A 38 15.07 3.18 -7.94
N GLU A 39 14.95 1.86 -7.81
CA GLU A 39 14.10 0.99 -8.61
C GLU A 39 12.60 1.17 -8.35
N LEU A 40 12.22 1.74 -7.21
CA LEU A 40 10.83 2.00 -6.82
C LEU A 40 10.41 3.46 -7.05
N ARG A 41 11.34 4.33 -7.45
CA ARG A 41 11.07 5.75 -7.73
C ARG A 41 10.03 5.89 -8.83
N GLY A 42 9.10 6.83 -8.64
CA GLY A 42 7.98 7.07 -9.55
C GLY A 42 6.82 6.08 -9.40
N ARG A 43 7.03 4.90 -8.81
CA ARG A 43 5.98 3.91 -8.52
C ARG A 43 5.46 4.01 -7.08
N VAL A 44 6.35 4.27 -6.13
CA VAL A 44 5.97 4.41 -4.71
C VAL A 44 5.87 5.88 -4.32
N THR A 45 4.74 6.24 -3.72
CA THR A 45 4.55 7.50 -2.99
C THR A 45 4.59 7.22 -1.49
N VAL A 46 5.48 7.89 -0.77
CA VAL A 46 5.57 7.79 0.70
C VAL A 46 4.65 8.84 1.32
N ALA A 47 3.74 8.40 2.17
CA ALA A 47 2.76 9.25 2.85
C ALA A 47 3.03 9.26 4.37
N PRO A 48 3.92 10.15 4.88
CA PRO A 48 4.32 10.13 6.27
C PRO A 48 3.20 10.64 7.19
N LEU A 49 2.99 9.96 8.32
CA LEU A 49 2.22 10.45 9.45
C LEU A 49 3.19 10.69 10.62
N LYS A 50 3.48 11.95 10.90
CA LYS A 50 4.42 12.32 11.97
C LYS A 50 3.71 12.56 13.30
N THR A 51 4.30 12.09 14.39
CA THR A 51 3.80 12.32 15.76
C THR A 51 4.89 12.82 16.69
N ALA A 52 4.54 13.61 17.71
CA ALA A 52 5.47 14.07 18.73
C ALA A 52 5.87 12.96 19.72
N LYS A 53 4.98 11.99 19.95
CA LYS A 53 5.17 10.87 20.90
C LYS A 53 4.63 9.58 20.30
N LEU A 54 5.29 8.46 20.61
CA LEU A 54 4.76 7.13 20.31
C LEU A 54 3.54 6.90 21.21
N ALA A 55 2.37 6.80 20.60
CA ALA A 55 1.10 6.45 21.23
C ALA A 55 0.66 5.07 20.72
N GLN A 56 -0.63 4.73 20.83
CA GLN A 56 -1.17 3.56 20.14
C GLN A 56 -0.99 3.70 18.62
N TYR A 57 -0.62 2.61 17.96
CA TYR A 57 -0.37 2.58 16.52
C TYR A 57 -1.61 3.07 15.73
N PRO A 58 -1.53 4.16 14.95
CA PRO A 58 -2.71 4.85 14.44
C PRO A 58 -3.15 4.29 13.07
N ILE A 59 -3.50 3.00 13.02
CA ILE A 59 -3.85 2.26 11.79
C ILE A 59 -4.87 3.00 10.90
N ASN A 60 -5.94 3.55 11.50
CA ASN A 60 -6.99 4.26 10.74
C ASN A 60 -6.48 5.59 10.16
N ALA A 61 -5.65 6.33 10.90
CA ALA A 61 -5.07 7.57 10.41
C ALA A 61 -4.06 7.32 9.29
N LEU A 62 -3.28 6.23 9.39
CA LEU A 62 -2.36 5.80 8.33
C LEU A 62 -3.12 5.41 7.06
N ARG A 63 -4.19 4.60 7.18
CA ARG A 63 -5.05 4.24 6.04
C ARG A 63 -5.60 5.48 5.35
N ASN A 64 -6.19 6.40 6.11
CA ASN A 64 -6.77 7.62 5.55
C ASN A 64 -5.69 8.52 4.91
N THR A 65 -4.48 8.54 5.46
CA THR A 65 -3.33 9.26 4.89
C THR A 65 -2.90 8.67 3.56
N ALA A 66 -2.87 7.33 3.45
CA ALA A 66 -2.60 6.66 2.17
C ALA A 66 -3.69 6.94 1.13
N ILE A 67 -4.97 6.79 1.50
CA ILE A 67 -6.11 7.01 0.60
C ILE A 67 -6.10 8.43 0.01
N ARG A 68 -5.78 9.45 0.83
CA ARG A 68 -5.68 10.85 0.34
C ARG A 68 -4.59 11.07 -0.71
N ALA A 69 -3.58 10.20 -0.80
CA ALA A 69 -2.52 10.29 -1.79
C ALA A 69 -2.79 9.42 -3.05
N VAL A 70 -3.90 8.65 -3.07
CA VAL A 70 -4.33 7.88 -4.24
C VAL A 70 -4.77 8.83 -5.35
N LYS A 71 -4.36 8.53 -6.59
CA LYS A 71 -4.69 9.31 -7.80
C LYS A 71 -5.61 8.58 -8.78
N THR A 72 -6.01 7.36 -8.45
CA THR A 72 -6.85 6.48 -9.26
C THR A 72 -8.26 6.38 -8.68
N SER A 73 -9.22 5.96 -9.49
CA SER A 73 -10.62 5.75 -9.05
C SER A 73 -10.78 4.56 -8.10
N HIS A 74 -9.92 3.55 -8.24
CA HIS A 74 -9.91 2.33 -7.45
C HIS A 74 -8.55 2.15 -6.79
N PHE A 75 -8.55 1.54 -5.60
CA PHE A 75 -7.33 1.19 -4.88
C PHE A 75 -7.52 -0.12 -4.13
N PHE A 76 -6.44 -0.89 -4.02
CA PHE A 76 -6.37 -2.10 -3.21
C PHE A 76 -5.60 -1.78 -1.92
N VAL A 77 -6.23 -2.00 -0.76
CA VAL A 77 -5.59 -1.81 0.54
C VAL A 77 -5.09 -3.17 1.01
N CYS A 78 -3.80 -3.24 1.31
CA CYS A 78 -3.17 -4.43 1.87
C CYS A 78 -2.27 -4.04 3.04
N ASP A 79 -2.17 -4.94 4.03
CA ASP A 79 -1.14 -4.83 5.06
C ASP A 79 0.23 -5.14 4.44
N VAL A 80 1.32 -4.65 5.05
CA VAL A 80 2.65 -4.73 4.41
C VAL A 80 3.20 -6.17 4.40
N ASP A 81 2.76 -6.99 5.35
CA ASP A 81 3.08 -8.40 5.55
C ASP A 81 2.09 -9.35 4.84
N LEU A 82 1.02 -8.82 4.24
CA LEU A 82 0.13 -9.55 3.37
C LEU A 82 0.50 -9.27 1.91
N TRP A 83 0.81 -10.32 1.16
CA TRP A 83 1.22 -10.19 -0.23
C TRP A 83 0.18 -10.81 -1.15
N PRO A 84 -0.26 -10.10 -2.20
CA PRO A 84 -1.18 -10.67 -3.18
C PRO A 84 -0.48 -11.73 -4.05
N SER A 85 -1.26 -12.48 -4.84
CA SER A 85 -0.68 -13.33 -5.89
C SER A 85 0.16 -12.50 -6.86
N LEU A 86 1.16 -13.11 -7.49
CA LEU A 86 1.95 -12.48 -8.55
C LEU A 86 1.06 -12.11 -9.76
N GLU A 87 -0.02 -12.85 -9.96
CA GLU A 87 -0.94 -12.74 -11.08
C GLU A 87 -2.11 -11.79 -10.82
N LEU A 88 -2.30 -11.32 -9.57
CA LEU A 88 -3.48 -10.54 -9.17
C LEU A 88 -3.72 -9.35 -10.12
N HIS A 89 -2.67 -8.60 -10.44
CA HIS A 89 -2.82 -7.44 -11.33
C HIS A 89 -3.32 -7.85 -12.72
N THR A 90 -2.80 -8.93 -13.29
CA THR A 90 -3.22 -9.44 -14.59
C THR A 90 -4.65 -9.96 -14.55
N GLU A 91 -5.02 -10.67 -13.48
CA GLU A 91 -6.39 -11.17 -13.26
C GLU A 91 -7.39 -10.02 -13.14
N LEU A 92 -7.08 -8.97 -12.36
CA LEU A 92 -7.92 -7.80 -12.23
C LEU A 92 -8.04 -7.04 -13.56
N ALA A 93 -6.95 -6.92 -14.32
CA ALA A 93 -6.96 -6.28 -15.63
C ALA A 93 -7.76 -7.06 -16.69
N ALA A 94 -7.95 -8.37 -16.51
CA ALA A 94 -8.73 -9.22 -17.39
C ALA A 94 -10.23 -9.22 -17.10
N LEU A 95 -10.67 -8.61 -15.98
CA LEU A 95 -12.10 -8.46 -15.68
C LEU A 95 -12.78 -7.55 -16.70
N ASP A 96 -14.05 -7.84 -17.00
CA ASP A 96 -14.87 -7.00 -17.87
C ASP A 96 -14.91 -5.54 -17.33
N PRO A 97 -14.70 -4.50 -18.15
CA PRO A 97 -14.69 -3.12 -17.68
C PRO A 97 -15.95 -2.69 -16.92
N SER A 98 -17.12 -3.28 -17.23
CA SER A 98 -18.38 -3.03 -16.52
C SER A 98 -18.32 -3.44 -15.03
N PHE A 99 -17.43 -4.37 -14.68
CA PHE A 99 -17.19 -4.80 -13.31
C PHE A 99 -16.85 -3.63 -12.37
N TRP A 100 -16.01 -2.71 -12.86
CA TRP A 100 -15.52 -1.56 -12.11
C TRP A 100 -16.55 -0.42 -12.00
N GLY A 101 -17.63 -0.48 -12.77
CA GLY A 101 -18.73 0.49 -12.69
C GLY A 101 -19.81 0.11 -11.69
N SER A 102 -19.82 -1.14 -11.20
CA SER A 102 -20.89 -1.65 -10.34
C SER A 102 -20.61 -1.37 -8.85
N PRO A 103 -21.53 -0.69 -8.14
CA PRO A 103 -21.38 -0.41 -6.71
C PRO A 103 -21.67 -1.63 -5.80
N GLN A 104 -22.15 -2.74 -6.36
CA GLN A 104 -22.58 -3.93 -5.61
C GLN A 104 -21.61 -5.11 -5.77
N THR A 105 -20.38 -4.82 -6.22
CA THR A 105 -19.38 -5.84 -6.50
C THR A 105 -18.46 -6.05 -5.30
N ALA A 106 -18.18 -7.31 -4.99
CA ALA A 106 -17.17 -7.70 -4.00
C ALA A 106 -16.17 -8.68 -4.64
N LEU A 107 -14.88 -8.48 -4.35
CA LEU A 107 -13.79 -9.37 -4.73
C LEU A 107 -13.21 -10.04 -3.50
N VAL A 108 -12.98 -11.35 -3.58
CA VAL A 108 -12.18 -12.08 -2.60
C VAL A 108 -10.79 -12.25 -3.19
N ILE A 109 -9.79 -11.68 -2.51
CA ILE A 109 -8.40 -11.74 -2.94
C ILE A 109 -7.65 -12.64 -1.95
N ALA A 110 -6.97 -13.65 -2.46
CA ALA A 110 -6.10 -14.49 -1.65
C ALA A 110 -4.90 -13.66 -1.12
N ALA A 111 -4.62 -13.81 0.17
CA ALA A 111 -3.49 -13.18 0.82
C ALA A 111 -2.47 -14.24 1.23
N PHE A 112 -1.20 -13.97 0.96
CA PHE A 112 -0.07 -14.82 1.30
C PHE A 112 0.83 -14.11 2.33
N THR A 113 1.48 -14.88 3.19
CA THR A 113 2.45 -14.38 4.18
C THR A 113 3.74 -15.16 4.06
N LEU A 114 4.85 -14.61 4.52
CA LEU A 114 6.00 -15.44 4.87
C LEU A 114 5.76 -16.09 6.22
N ASP A 115 6.07 -17.38 6.30
CA ASP A 115 6.18 -18.13 7.55
C ASP A 115 7.39 -17.68 8.38
#